data_AF-A0A7J3JD46-F1
#
_entry.id   AF-A0A7J3JD46-F1
#
_cell.length_a   1.000
_cell.length_b   1.000
_cell.length_c   1.000
_cell.angle_alpha   90.00
_cell.angle_beta   90.00
_cell.angle_gamma   90.00
#
_symmetry.space_group_name_H-M   'P 1'
#
loop_
_entity.id
_entity.type
_entity.pdbx_description
1 polymer ?
#
loop_
_entity_poly.entity_id
_entity_poly.type
_entity_poly.pdbx_seq_one_letter_code
_entity_poly.pdbx_strand_id
1 'polypeptide(L)'
;MAKQSLSRFNRELGYLARYLGGSWMQRRLESVMHIGRKIGLSDDKGVTVAVLVALAVIASVVVGYYVLFPPPPESYNSLAILDTQQKAIDYPTVLIADKNSTFSVYVNATNHTKDNLNYRVQTKITKNLPANFPNGLQVNPAYTYDFFLQKGKSNQTLVTLTQNEVGSYAVVFELWYESEGVFVFTGNYCLLNIEVIA
;
A
#
# COMPACT_ATOMS: atom_id res chain seq x y z
N MET A 1 13.15 -38.42 73.91
CA MET A 1 13.04 -39.62 73.05
C MET A 1 12.62 -39.19 71.63
N ALA A 2 13.42 -38.36 70.96
CA ALA A 2 13.02 -37.66 69.72
C ALA A 2 14.23 -37.36 68.83
N LYS A 3 15.05 -38.38 68.51
CA LYS A 3 16.24 -38.20 67.65
C LYS A 3 16.44 -39.30 66.61
N GLN A 4 15.50 -40.23 66.46
CA GLN A 4 15.59 -41.33 65.47
C GLN A 4 14.58 -41.23 64.32
N SER A 5 13.68 -40.24 64.31
CA SER A 5 12.61 -40.14 63.29
C SER A 5 12.95 -39.24 62.09
N LEU A 6 14.00 -38.42 62.15
CA LEU A 6 14.35 -37.46 61.08
C LEU A 6 15.35 -38.02 60.05
N SER A 7 16.00 -39.16 60.33
CA SER A 7 17.01 -39.74 59.41
C SER A 7 16.44 -40.66 58.33
N ARG A 8 15.16 -41.07 58.44
CA ARG A 8 14.49 -41.90 57.42
C ARG A 8 13.78 -41.08 56.34
N PHE A 9 13.29 -39.88 56.65
CA PHE A 9 12.55 -39.05 55.69
C PHE A 9 13.47 -38.39 54.63
N ASN A 10 14.71 -38.05 55.01
CA ASN A 10 15.68 -37.44 54.10
C ASN A 10 16.34 -38.42 53.12
N ARG A 11 16.15 -39.73 53.31
CA ARG A 11 16.67 -40.76 52.40
C ARG A 11 15.71 -41.03 51.23
N GLU A 12 14.40 -40.90 51.43
CA GLU A 12 13.39 -41.15 50.38
C GLU A 12 13.26 -39.99 49.38
N LEU A 13 13.45 -38.73 49.82
CA LEU A 13 13.43 -37.56 48.93
C LEU A 13 14.63 -37.48 47.97
N GLY A 14 15.76 -38.11 48.32
CA GLY A 14 16.94 -38.19 47.46
C GLY A 14 16.77 -39.13 46.25
N TYR A 15 15.83 -40.07 46.30
CA TYR A 15 15.57 -41.00 45.20
C TYR A 15 14.57 -40.46 44.17
N LEU A 16 13.65 -39.58 44.57
CA LEU A 16 12.67 -38.99 43.65
C LEU A 16 13.24 -37.84 42.81
N ALA A 17 14.23 -37.09 43.31
CA ALA A 17 14.90 -36.03 42.55
C ALA A 17 15.80 -36.55 41.41
N ARG A 18 16.18 -37.84 41.42
CA ARG A 18 16.96 -38.47 40.33
C ARG A 18 16.10 -38.99 39.18
N TYR A 19 14.79 -39.10 39.33
CA TYR A 19 13.95 -39.80 38.35
C TYR A 19 13.26 -38.90 37.32
N LEU A 20 13.25 -37.57 37.51
CA LEU A 20 12.48 -36.67 36.63
C LEU A 20 13.23 -35.48 36.04
N GLY A 21 14.55 -35.32 36.29
CA GLY A 21 15.20 -34.02 36.03
C GLY A 21 16.35 -33.92 35.03
N GLY A 22 17.05 -35.00 34.64
CA GLY A 22 18.35 -34.81 33.96
C GLY A 22 18.68 -35.77 32.82
N SER A 23 18.22 -37.02 32.89
CA SER A 23 18.71 -38.06 31.98
C SER A 23 18.18 -37.94 30.54
N TRP A 24 16.99 -37.40 30.32
CA TRP A 24 16.40 -37.38 28.98
C TRP A 24 16.91 -36.22 28.11
N MET A 25 17.20 -35.07 28.73
CA MET A 25 17.69 -33.88 28.03
C MET A 25 19.18 -33.97 27.73
N GLN A 26 19.99 -34.52 28.66
CA GLN A 26 21.40 -34.81 28.42
C GLN A 26 21.61 -35.87 27.33
N ARG A 27 20.83 -36.96 27.31
CA ARG A 27 20.94 -38.00 26.26
C ARG A 27 20.60 -37.47 24.87
N ARG A 28 19.63 -36.54 24.76
CA ARG A 28 19.32 -35.89 23.47
C ARG A 28 20.45 -34.97 23.00
N LEU A 29 21.05 -34.19 23.91
CA LEU A 29 22.19 -33.33 23.59
C LEU A 29 23.43 -34.15 23.19
N GLU A 30 23.76 -35.21 23.93
CA GLU A 30 24.87 -36.12 23.61
C GLU A 30 24.66 -36.83 22.28
N SER A 31 23.44 -37.27 21.97
CA SER A 31 23.10 -37.90 20.70
C SER A 31 23.23 -36.92 19.52
N VAL A 32 22.78 -35.67 19.68
CA VAL A 32 22.93 -34.62 18.65
C VAL A 32 24.40 -34.26 18.42
N MET A 33 25.21 -34.15 19.49
CA MET A 33 26.66 -33.94 19.38
C MET A 33 27.37 -35.11 18.68
N HIS A 34 26.96 -36.35 18.98
CA HIS A 34 27.57 -37.54 18.38
C HIS A 34 27.19 -37.72 16.90
N ILE A 35 26.01 -37.23 16.50
CA ILE A 35 25.59 -37.15 15.09
C ILE A 35 26.44 -36.09 14.39
N GLY A 36 26.58 -34.88 14.95
CA GLY A 36 27.40 -33.79 14.38
C GLY A 36 28.86 -34.17 14.14
N ARG A 37 29.47 -34.95 15.04
CA ARG A 37 30.85 -35.44 14.91
C ARG A 37 31.04 -36.48 13.79
N LYS A 38 30.02 -37.30 13.51
CA LYS A 38 30.06 -38.32 12.43
C LYS A 38 29.94 -37.72 11.03
N ILE A 39 29.45 -36.49 10.91
CA ILE A 39 29.29 -35.76 9.63
C ILE A 39 30.54 -34.92 9.26
N GLY A 40 31.65 -35.05 10.00
CA GLY A 40 32.92 -34.40 9.67
C GLY A 40 32.97 -32.89 9.93
N LEU A 41 32.07 -32.37 10.78
CA LEU A 41 32.05 -30.97 11.19
C LEU A 41 33.09 -30.76 12.31
N SER A 42 34.22 -30.12 11.99
CA SER A 42 35.10 -29.53 13.01
C SER A 42 34.33 -28.44 13.77
N ASP A 43 34.66 -28.13 15.03
CA ASP A 43 33.88 -27.20 15.87
C ASP A 43 33.50 -25.89 15.14
N ASP A 44 34.46 -25.26 14.44
CA ASP A 44 34.23 -24.04 13.65
C ASP A 44 33.32 -24.26 12.42
N LYS A 45 33.41 -25.42 11.78
CA LYS A 45 32.57 -25.81 10.64
C LYS A 45 31.18 -26.21 11.09
N GLY A 46 31.04 -26.81 12.28
CA GLY A 46 29.77 -27.18 12.90
C GLY A 46 28.93 -25.95 13.23
N VAL A 47 29.56 -24.92 13.80
CA VAL A 47 28.91 -23.62 14.04
C VAL A 47 28.50 -22.98 12.71
N THR A 48 29.38 -22.98 11.71
CA THR A 48 29.08 -22.41 10.38
C THR A 48 27.88 -23.11 9.71
N VAL A 49 27.85 -24.44 9.74
CA VAL A 49 26.73 -25.21 9.17
C VAL A 49 25.43 -25.01 9.96
N ALA A 50 25.50 -24.92 11.28
CA ALA A 50 24.32 -24.63 12.11
C ALA A 50 23.72 -23.25 11.79
N VAL A 51 24.57 -22.23 11.60
CA VAL A 51 24.13 -20.88 11.20
C VAL A 51 23.48 -20.90 9.82
N LEU A 52 24.07 -21.59 8.84
CA LEU A 52 23.49 -21.68 7.49
C LEU A 52 22.12 -22.38 7.49
N VAL A 53 21.97 -23.46 8.26
CA VAL A 53 20.68 -24.15 8.41
C VAL A 53 19.66 -23.23 9.07
N ALA A 54 20.04 -22.50 10.13
CA ALA A 54 19.14 -21.55 10.79
C ALA A 54 18.68 -20.44 9.83
N LEU A 55 19.60 -19.86 9.04
CA LEU A 55 19.26 -18.86 8.02
C LEU A 55 18.36 -19.42 6.93
N ALA A 56 18.61 -20.65 6.47
CA ALA A 56 17.77 -21.30 5.46
C ALA A 56 16.34 -21.54 5.97
N VAL A 57 16.19 -21.93 7.23
CA VAL A 57 14.88 -22.09 7.88
C VAL A 57 14.18 -20.74 7.98
N ILE A 58 14.85 -19.70 8.47
CA ILE A 58 14.28 -18.35 8.58
C ILE A 58 13.86 -17.84 7.19
N ALA A 59 14.73 -17.95 6.19
CA ALA A 59 14.44 -17.52 4.82
C ALA A 59 13.23 -18.29 4.25
N SER A 60 13.15 -19.60 4.47
CA SER A 60 12.03 -20.42 4.02
C SER A 60 10.72 -20.03 4.69
N VAL A 61 10.73 -19.74 6.00
CA VAL A 61 9.55 -19.28 6.74
C VAL A 61 9.11 -17.91 6.24
N VAL A 62 10.03 -16.97 6.02
CA VAL A 62 9.71 -15.63 5.51
C VAL A 62 9.14 -15.71 4.10
N VAL A 63 9.78 -16.44 3.19
CA VAL A 63 9.27 -16.63 1.82
C VAL A 63 7.90 -17.31 1.84
N GLY A 64 7.77 -18.40 2.62
CA GLY A 64 6.50 -19.11 2.76
C GLY A 64 5.38 -18.22 3.30
N TYR A 65 5.68 -17.37 4.28
CA TYR A 65 4.73 -16.40 4.84
C TYR A 65 4.23 -15.42 3.77
N TYR A 66 5.11 -14.79 3.00
CA TYR A 66 4.69 -13.83 1.97
C TYR A 66 3.99 -14.47 0.77
N VAL A 67 4.30 -15.72 0.44
CA VAL A 67 3.62 -16.47 -0.63
C VAL A 67 2.22 -16.91 -0.20
N LEU A 68 2.05 -17.37 1.04
CA LEU A 68 0.77 -17.85 1.56
C LEU A 68 -0.14 -16.71 2.05
N PHE A 69 0.44 -15.61 2.53
CA PHE A 69 -0.26 -14.44 3.07
C PHE A 69 0.22 -13.17 2.37
N PRO A 70 -0.02 -13.04 1.05
CA PRO A 70 0.30 -11.80 0.35
C PRO A 70 -0.44 -10.65 1.03
N PRO A 71 0.24 -9.52 1.31
CA PRO A 71 -0.44 -8.35 1.85
C PRO A 71 -1.56 -7.95 0.89
N PRO A 72 -2.75 -7.59 1.38
CA PRO A 72 -3.81 -7.13 0.52
C PRO A 72 -3.30 -5.90 -0.25
N PRO A 73 -3.57 -5.80 -1.57
CA PRO A 73 -3.16 -4.62 -2.32
C PRO A 73 -3.74 -3.37 -1.65
N GLU A 74 -2.91 -2.34 -1.54
CA GLU A 74 -3.33 -1.04 -1.02
C GLU A 74 -4.45 -0.50 -1.90
N SER A 75 -5.50 0.00 -1.26
CA SER A 75 -6.65 0.58 -1.95
C SER A 75 -6.36 2.05 -2.23
N TYR A 76 -6.32 2.41 -3.50
CA TYR A 76 -6.16 3.79 -3.94
C TYR A 76 -7.04 4.07 -5.15
N ASN A 77 -7.17 5.34 -5.49
CA ASN A 77 -7.79 5.80 -6.71
C ASN A 77 -6.74 6.50 -7.56
N SER A 78 -6.93 6.48 -8.86
CA SER A 78 -6.06 7.23 -9.77
C SER A 78 -6.89 8.09 -10.72
N LEU A 79 -6.32 9.24 -11.07
CA LEU A 79 -6.85 10.17 -12.04
C LEU A 79 -5.72 10.55 -12.99
N ALA A 80 -6.01 10.53 -14.28
CA ALA A 80 -5.11 10.99 -15.33
C ALA A 80 -5.88 11.87 -16.31
N ILE A 81 -5.17 12.81 -16.93
CA ILE A 81 -5.67 13.54 -18.09
C ILE A 81 -4.86 13.12 -19.31
N LEU A 82 -5.50 13.04 -20.46
CA LEU A 82 -4.87 12.71 -21.74
C LEU A 82 -5.30 13.72 -22.79
N ASP A 83 -4.42 14.01 -23.74
CA ASP A 83 -4.72 14.80 -24.93
C ASP A 83 -5.73 14.10 -25.84
N THR A 84 -6.11 14.76 -26.93
CA THR A 84 -7.09 14.23 -27.89
C THR A 84 -6.63 12.96 -28.62
N GLN A 85 -5.33 12.64 -28.59
CA GLN A 85 -4.76 11.38 -29.09
C GLN A 85 -4.63 10.32 -27.99
N GLN A 86 -5.19 10.56 -26.81
CA GLN A 86 -5.12 9.69 -25.64
C GLN A 86 -3.68 9.47 -25.11
N LYS A 87 -2.82 10.48 -25.26
CA LYS A 87 -1.46 10.51 -24.71
C LYS A 87 -1.33 11.58 -23.63
N ALA A 88 -0.29 11.48 -22.81
CA ALA A 88 -0.01 12.44 -21.75
C ALA A 88 1.10 13.44 -22.14
N ILE A 89 1.01 14.02 -23.34
CA ILE A 89 2.12 14.80 -23.92
C ILE A 89 1.63 16.17 -24.42
N ASP A 90 0.68 16.19 -25.36
CA ASP A 90 0.38 17.39 -26.14
C ASP A 90 -0.91 18.07 -25.67
N TYR A 91 -0.90 18.54 -24.42
CA TYR A 91 -2.04 19.26 -23.86
C TYR A 91 -2.13 20.70 -24.42
N PRO A 92 -3.34 21.23 -24.61
CA PRO A 92 -3.55 22.61 -25.02
C PRO A 92 -3.12 23.57 -23.91
N THR A 93 -2.13 24.41 -24.19
CA THR A 93 -1.59 25.39 -23.24
C THR A 93 -1.96 26.84 -23.58
N VAL A 94 -2.38 27.10 -24.82
CA VAL A 94 -2.75 28.45 -25.29
C VAL A 94 -4.09 28.40 -26.00
N LEU A 95 -5.00 29.30 -25.62
CA LEU A 95 -6.29 29.55 -26.25
C LEU A 95 -6.35 30.98 -26.79
N ILE A 96 -7.19 31.21 -27.79
CA ILE A 96 -7.37 32.54 -28.38
C ILE A 96 -8.80 33.01 -28.12
N ALA A 97 -8.94 34.14 -27.43
CA ALA A 97 -10.22 34.77 -27.16
C ALA A 97 -10.98 35.02 -28.48
N ASP A 98 -12.28 34.73 -28.46
CA ASP A 98 -13.24 34.89 -29.55
C ASP A 98 -12.92 34.12 -30.85
N LYS A 99 -11.88 33.27 -30.86
CA LYS A 99 -11.48 32.47 -32.03
C LYS A 99 -11.35 30.98 -31.73
N ASN A 100 -10.60 30.63 -30.69
CA ASN A 100 -10.34 29.26 -30.27
C ASN A 100 -10.22 29.21 -28.74
N SER A 101 -11.33 29.50 -28.07
CA SER A 101 -11.44 29.58 -26.62
C SER A 101 -11.84 28.25 -25.97
N THR A 102 -11.83 27.16 -26.74
CA THR A 102 -12.28 25.84 -26.31
C THR A 102 -11.17 24.82 -26.44
N PHE A 103 -11.12 23.89 -25.51
CA PHE A 103 -10.23 22.75 -25.61
C PHE A 103 -10.83 21.50 -24.99
N SER A 104 -10.31 20.34 -25.40
CA SER A 104 -10.79 19.04 -24.93
C SER A 104 -9.63 18.18 -24.45
N VAL A 105 -9.86 17.46 -23.35
CA VAL A 105 -8.96 16.45 -22.81
C VAL A 105 -9.77 15.23 -22.39
N TYR A 106 -9.20 14.04 -22.49
CA TYR A 106 -9.78 12.87 -21.85
C TYR A 106 -9.40 12.85 -20.38
N VAL A 107 -10.38 12.61 -19.52
CA VAL A 107 -10.15 12.35 -18.10
C VAL A 107 -10.35 10.86 -17.88
N ASN A 108 -9.34 10.19 -17.33
CA ASN A 108 -9.36 8.77 -17.02
C ASN A 108 -9.25 8.57 -15.50
N ALA A 109 -10.29 8.00 -14.91
CA ALA A 109 -10.32 7.63 -13.50
C ALA A 109 -10.32 6.11 -13.36
N THR A 110 -9.49 5.58 -12.46
CA THR A 110 -9.45 4.13 -12.17
C THR A 110 -9.66 3.86 -10.68
N ASN A 111 -10.53 2.89 -10.40
CA ASN A 111 -10.83 2.43 -9.06
C ASN A 111 -9.92 1.24 -8.70
N HIS A 112 -8.88 1.47 -7.90
CA HIS A 112 -8.05 0.40 -7.34
C HIS A 112 -8.45 0.02 -5.90
N THR A 113 -9.62 0.47 -5.43
CA THR A 113 -10.15 0.08 -4.13
C THR A 113 -10.72 -1.33 -4.14
N LYS A 114 -11.13 -1.83 -2.97
CA LYS A 114 -11.75 -3.16 -2.82
C LYS A 114 -13.23 -3.17 -3.18
N ASP A 115 -13.86 -2.01 -3.33
CA ASP A 115 -15.30 -1.85 -3.46
C ASP A 115 -15.69 -1.23 -4.80
N ASN A 116 -16.95 -1.42 -5.17
CA ASN A 116 -17.55 -0.70 -6.28
C ASN A 116 -18.05 0.64 -5.73
N LEU A 117 -17.70 1.73 -6.40
CA LEU A 117 -17.96 3.08 -5.87
C LEU A 117 -18.56 3.96 -6.97
N ASN A 118 -19.42 4.89 -6.54
CA ASN A 118 -19.82 6.02 -7.37
C ASN A 118 -18.76 7.10 -7.26
N TYR A 119 -18.39 7.66 -8.41
CA TYR A 119 -17.40 8.71 -8.55
C TYR A 119 -18.01 9.93 -9.21
N ARG A 120 -17.37 11.06 -8.94
CA ARG A 120 -17.63 12.34 -9.58
C ARG A 120 -16.31 12.97 -9.95
N VAL A 121 -16.19 13.39 -11.21
CA VAL A 121 -15.14 14.31 -11.63
C VAL A 121 -15.69 15.71 -11.57
N GLN A 122 -14.98 16.60 -10.88
CA GLN A 122 -15.23 18.03 -10.91
C GLN A 122 -14.07 18.73 -11.62
N THR A 123 -14.38 19.53 -12.63
CA THR A 123 -13.38 20.34 -13.32
C THR A 123 -13.60 21.81 -12.99
N LYS A 124 -12.56 22.48 -12.51
CA LYS A 124 -12.60 23.85 -12.01
C LYS A 124 -11.55 24.69 -12.72
N ILE A 125 -11.87 25.96 -12.97
CA ILE A 125 -10.97 26.92 -13.62
C ILE A 125 -10.76 28.08 -12.65
N THR A 126 -9.51 28.45 -12.37
CA THR A 126 -9.18 29.56 -11.47
C THR A 126 -7.97 30.35 -11.95
N LYS A 127 -7.96 31.67 -11.71
CA LYS A 127 -6.76 32.51 -11.85
C LYS A 127 -5.84 32.41 -10.63
N ASN A 128 -6.40 32.07 -9.48
CA ASN A 128 -5.72 32.04 -8.18
C ASN A 128 -5.76 30.62 -7.64
N LEU A 129 -4.69 29.86 -7.88
CA LEU A 129 -4.53 28.53 -7.32
C LEU A 129 -3.91 28.64 -5.91
N PRO A 130 -4.59 28.17 -4.84
CA PRO A 130 -3.99 28.12 -3.52
C PRO A 130 -2.86 27.06 -3.47
N ALA A 131 -1.88 27.27 -2.58
CA ALA A 131 -0.75 26.35 -2.44
C ALA A 131 -1.18 24.92 -2.04
N ASN A 132 -2.30 24.80 -1.31
CA ASN A 132 -2.89 23.53 -0.93
C ASN A 132 -4.42 23.62 -0.89
N PHE A 133 -5.08 22.50 -1.11
CA PHE A 133 -6.54 22.37 -1.07
C PHE A 133 -6.93 20.94 -0.67
N PRO A 134 -6.74 20.56 0.61
CA PRO A 134 -6.90 19.17 1.07
C PRO A 134 -8.33 18.64 0.96
N ASN A 135 -9.33 19.53 0.84
CA ASN A 135 -10.75 19.20 0.68
C ASN A 135 -11.26 19.58 -0.71
N GLY A 136 -10.39 19.55 -1.72
CA GLY A 136 -10.67 20.04 -3.05
C GLY A 136 -10.67 21.58 -3.13
N LEU A 137 -10.55 22.09 -4.34
CA LEU A 137 -10.53 23.50 -4.65
C LEU A 137 -11.93 24.11 -4.42
N GLN A 138 -11.99 25.17 -3.62
CA GLN A 138 -13.24 25.85 -3.25
C GLN A 138 -13.68 26.85 -4.32
N VAL A 139 -13.87 26.36 -5.54
CA VAL A 139 -14.33 27.11 -6.72
C VAL A 139 -15.47 26.32 -7.35
N ASN A 140 -16.48 27.01 -7.89
CA ASN A 140 -17.58 26.35 -8.58
C ASN A 140 -17.05 25.54 -9.77
N PRO A 141 -17.49 24.28 -9.94
CA PRO A 141 -17.06 23.46 -11.06
C PRO A 141 -17.61 24.03 -12.38
N ALA A 142 -16.72 24.19 -13.35
CA ALA A 142 -17.09 24.50 -14.73
C ALA A 142 -17.71 23.27 -15.43
N TYR A 143 -17.34 22.07 -14.99
CA TYR A 143 -17.87 20.81 -15.48
C TYR A 143 -17.96 19.78 -14.35
N THR A 144 -19.00 18.95 -14.38
CA THR A 144 -19.19 17.84 -13.42
C THR A 144 -19.71 16.63 -14.16
N TYR A 145 -19.17 15.46 -13.82
CA TYR A 145 -19.59 14.18 -14.41
C TYR A 145 -19.57 13.07 -13.36
N ASP A 146 -20.69 12.37 -13.24
CA ASP A 146 -20.89 11.28 -12.28
C ASP A 146 -20.89 9.93 -13.01
N PHE A 147 -20.30 8.93 -12.40
CA PHE A 147 -20.18 7.60 -12.99
C PHE A 147 -19.94 6.53 -11.92
N PHE A 148 -20.29 5.29 -12.25
CA PHE A 148 -20.04 4.14 -11.38
C PHE A 148 -18.82 3.37 -11.87
N LEU A 149 -17.91 3.03 -10.96
CA LEU A 149 -16.76 2.16 -11.23
C LEU A 149 -16.78 0.91 -10.37
N GLN A 150 -16.80 -0.23 -11.04
CA GLN A 150 -16.49 -1.50 -10.41
C GLN A 150 -15.01 -1.54 -9.99
N LYS A 151 -14.71 -2.37 -8.97
CA LYS A 151 -13.35 -2.68 -8.54
C LYS A 151 -12.45 -3.01 -9.73
N GLY A 152 -11.29 -2.35 -9.80
CA GLY A 152 -10.26 -2.58 -10.82
C GLY A 152 -10.63 -2.10 -12.22
N LYS A 153 -11.73 -1.34 -12.39
CA LYS A 153 -12.14 -0.79 -13.68
C LYS A 153 -11.80 0.69 -13.78
N SER A 154 -11.70 1.15 -15.02
CA SER A 154 -11.45 2.54 -15.39
C SER A 154 -12.61 3.10 -16.21
N ASN A 155 -12.81 4.41 -16.12
CA ASN A 155 -13.72 5.18 -16.97
C ASN A 155 -12.92 6.32 -17.60
N GLN A 156 -13.05 6.46 -18.91
CA GLN A 156 -12.43 7.54 -19.67
C GLN A 156 -13.53 8.35 -20.37
N THR A 157 -13.54 9.66 -20.12
CA THR A 157 -14.55 10.58 -20.66
C THR A 157 -13.88 11.80 -21.27
N LEU A 158 -14.37 12.25 -22.43
CA LEU A 158 -13.91 13.48 -23.05
C LEU A 158 -14.56 14.68 -22.36
N VAL A 159 -13.74 15.55 -21.78
CA VAL A 159 -14.17 16.80 -21.15
C VAL A 159 -13.77 17.95 -22.06
N THR A 160 -14.75 18.76 -22.44
CA THR A 160 -14.54 19.97 -23.25
C THR A 160 -14.85 21.19 -22.40
N LEU A 161 -13.93 22.14 -22.36
CA LEU A 161 -14.01 23.35 -21.55
C LEU A 161 -13.87 24.58 -22.44
N THR A 162 -14.49 25.68 -22.00
CA THR A 162 -14.41 26.97 -22.65
C THR A 162 -13.85 27.99 -21.67
N GLN A 163 -12.81 28.72 -22.07
CA GLN A 163 -12.29 29.88 -21.36
C GLN A 163 -11.97 30.98 -22.37
N ASN A 164 -12.79 32.03 -22.38
CA ASN A 164 -12.73 33.10 -23.39
C ASN A 164 -12.12 34.40 -22.87
N GLU A 165 -11.97 34.55 -21.56
CA GLU A 165 -11.38 35.75 -20.98
C GLU A 165 -9.85 35.67 -21.01
N VAL A 166 -9.20 36.70 -21.54
CA VAL A 166 -7.73 36.84 -21.55
C VAL A 166 -7.16 36.69 -20.14
N GLY A 167 -6.05 35.95 -20.02
CA GLY A 167 -5.32 35.75 -18.76
C GLY A 167 -4.73 34.35 -18.62
N SER A 168 -4.04 34.13 -17.51
CA SER A 168 -3.47 32.83 -17.14
C SER A 168 -4.37 32.12 -16.13
N TYR A 169 -4.63 30.83 -16.36
CA TYR A 169 -5.53 30.03 -15.54
C TYR A 169 -4.92 28.67 -15.22
N ALA A 170 -5.28 28.17 -14.04
CA ALA A 170 -5.14 26.77 -13.69
C ALA A 170 -6.49 26.06 -13.87
N VAL A 171 -6.47 24.96 -14.61
CA VAL A 171 -7.59 24.04 -14.78
C VAL A 171 -7.32 22.81 -13.93
N VAL A 172 -8.16 22.58 -12.94
CA VAL A 172 -8.01 21.50 -11.95
C VAL A 172 -9.10 20.47 -12.17
N PHE A 173 -8.69 19.22 -12.41
CA PHE A 173 -9.57 18.06 -12.53
C PHE A 173 -9.48 17.28 -11.23
N GLU A 174 -10.58 17.12 -10.52
CA GLU A 174 -10.61 16.50 -9.20
C GLU A 174 -11.47 15.25 -9.22
N LEU A 175 -10.97 14.18 -8.58
CA LEU A 175 -11.72 12.96 -8.40
C LEU A 175 -12.34 12.90 -7.00
N TRP A 176 -13.64 12.68 -6.97
CA TRP A 176 -14.46 12.55 -5.77
C TRP A 176 -15.14 11.19 -5.79
N TYR A 177 -15.39 10.61 -4.63
CA TYR A 177 -16.18 9.38 -4.49
C TYR A 177 -17.33 9.59 -3.52
N GLU A 178 -18.41 8.85 -3.72
CA GLU A 178 -19.56 8.91 -2.83
C GLU A 178 -19.31 8.06 -1.58
N SER A 179 -19.48 8.68 -0.42
CA SER A 179 -19.48 8.05 0.89
C SER A 179 -20.70 8.52 1.66
N GLU A 180 -21.56 7.59 2.08
CA GLU A 180 -22.76 7.91 2.87
C GLU A 180 -23.69 8.96 2.21
N GLY A 181 -23.80 8.93 0.88
CA GLY A 181 -24.64 9.87 0.11
C GLY A 181 -24.00 11.23 -0.16
N VAL A 182 -22.73 11.44 0.23
CA VAL A 182 -21.99 12.69 0.02
C VAL A 182 -20.71 12.41 -0.76
N PHE A 183 -20.38 13.30 -1.72
CA PHE A 183 -19.12 13.21 -2.44
C PHE A 183 -17.97 13.77 -1.61
N VAL A 184 -16.95 12.94 -1.39
CA VAL A 184 -15.73 13.25 -0.64
C VAL A 184 -14.55 13.27 -1.60
N PHE A 185 -13.66 14.27 -1.44
CA PHE A 185 -12.49 14.41 -2.28
C PHE A 185 -11.52 13.25 -2.03
N THR A 186 -11.05 12.61 -3.09
CA THR A 186 -10.12 11.47 -2.96
C THR A 186 -8.68 11.88 -2.67
N GLY A 187 -8.35 13.17 -2.79
CA GLY A 187 -6.96 13.66 -2.82
C GLY A 187 -6.32 13.59 -4.22
N ASN A 188 -6.97 12.95 -5.19
CA ASN A 188 -6.44 12.84 -6.56
C ASN A 188 -6.93 13.99 -7.43
N TYR A 189 -5.97 14.72 -8.00
CA TYR A 189 -6.25 15.78 -8.96
C TYR A 189 -5.17 15.86 -10.04
N CYS A 190 -5.55 16.34 -11.22
CA CYS A 190 -4.64 16.75 -12.28
C CYS A 190 -4.76 18.26 -12.48
N LEU A 191 -3.65 18.89 -12.86
CA LEU A 191 -3.59 20.32 -13.10
C LEU A 191 -3.06 20.59 -14.51
N LEU A 192 -3.74 21.46 -15.25
CA LEU A 192 -3.30 22.00 -16.53
C LEU A 192 -3.27 23.52 -16.45
N ASN A 193 -2.14 24.13 -16.80
CA ASN A 193 -2.05 25.58 -16.93
C ASN A 193 -2.38 25.97 -18.37
N ILE A 194 -3.24 26.96 -18.52
CA ILE A 194 -3.62 27.53 -19.82
C ILE A 194 -3.43 29.04 -19.81
N GLU A 195 -3.10 29.58 -20.96
CA GLU A 195 -3.06 31.01 -21.23
C GLU A 195 -4.08 31.35 -22.31
N VAL A 196 -4.88 32.38 -22.08
CA VAL A 196 -5.82 32.92 -23.06
C VAL A 196 -5.29 34.26 -23.53
N ILE A 197 -5.04 34.37 -24.83
CA ILE A 197 -4.53 35.58 -25.50
C ILE A 197 -5.60 36.17 -26.44
N ALA A 198 -5.42 37.43 -26.83
CA ALA A 198 -6.30 38.14 -27.77
C ALA A 198 -6.02 37.81 -29.25
#